data_AF-A0A1D6I197-F1
#
_entry.id   AF-A0A1D6I197-F1
#
_cell.length_a   1.000
_cell.length_b   1.000
_cell.length_c   1.000
_cell.angle_alpha   90.00
_cell.angle_beta   90.00
_cell.angle_gamma   90.00
#
_symmetry.space_group_name_H-M   'P 1'
#
loop_
_entity.id
_entity.type
_entity.pdbx_description
1 polymer ?
#
loop_
_entity_poly.entity_id
_entity_poly.type
_entity_poly.pdbx_seq_one_letter_code
_entity_poly.pdbx_strand_id
1 'polypeptide(L)'
;METLVEIADQSPPKRPRYDKEDEELLEKVNSQEVTEMTFRDCLTQHVEQVDYEMALDYAMQSGVSEEPREAIYLNSLEGSYKFVDLQSPVFVFRFVH
;
A
#
# COMPACT_ATOMS: atom_id res chain seq x y z
N MET A 1 -48.90 -27.33 -7.54
CA MET A 1 -47.44 -27.22 -7.38
C MET A 1 -47.03 -26.06 -8.25
N GLU A 2 -46.70 -24.92 -7.65
CA GLU A 2 -46.14 -23.79 -8.40
C GLU A 2 -44.77 -24.21 -8.95
N THR A 3 -44.51 -23.85 -10.20
CA THR A 3 -43.25 -24.19 -10.86
C THR A 3 -42.16 -23.19 -10.49
N LEU A 4 -40.89 -23.58 -10.52
CA LEU A 4 -39.76 -22.67 -10.23
C LEU A 4 -39.77 -21.40 -11.10
N VAL A 5 -40.40 -21.47 -12.28
CA VAL A 5 -40.61 -20.35 -13.21
C VAL A 5 -41.57 -19.32 -12.60
N GLU A 6 -42.69 -19.75 -12.02
CA GLU A 6 -43.67 -18.84 -11.40
C GLU A 6 -43.13 -18.16 -10.14
N ILE A 7 -42.26 -18.85 -9.38
CA ILE A 7 -41.58 -18.27 -8.21
C ILE A 7 -40.58 -17.20 -8.67
N ALA A 8 -39.89 -17.42 -9.79
CA ALA A 8 -38.95 -16.44 -10.35
C ALA A 8 -39.67 -15.16 -10.82
N ASP A 9 -40.83 -15.30 -11.46
CA ASP A 9 -41.64 -14.17 -11.95
C ASP A 9 -42.31 -13.36 -10.81
N GLN A 10 -42.55 -13.97 -9.66
CA GLN A 10 -43.11 -13.31 -8.47
C GLN A 10 -42.06 -12.72 -7.53
N SER A 11 -40.76 -13.02 -7.74
CA SER A 11 -39.70 -12.42 -6.93
C SER A 11 -39.61 -10.92 -7.22
N PRO A 12 -39.62 -10.04 -6.20
CA PRO A 12 -39.30 -8.64 -6.41
C PRO A 12 -37.91 -8.54 -7.06
N PRO A 13 -37.69 -7.60 -8.01
CA PRO A 13 -36.40 -7.44 -8.65
C PRO A 13 -35.34 -7.29 -7.56
N LYS A 14 -34.30 -8.12 -7.64
CA LYS A 14 -33.16 -8.06 -6.70
C LYS A 14 -32.72 -6.60 -6.68
N ARG A 15 -32.68 -6.00 -5.48
CA ARG A 15 -32.23 -4.60 -5.31
C ARG A 15 -30.93 -4.43 -6.11
N PRO A 16 -30.78 -3.35 -6.89
CA PRO A 16 -29.53 -3.09 -7.57
C PRO A 16 -28.41 -3.16 -6.54
N ARG A 17 -27.39 -3.96 -6.82
CA ARG A 17 -26.21 -4.10 -5.95
C ARG A 17 -25.32 -2.86 -5.97
N TYR A 18 -25.63 -1.95 -6.87
CA TYR A 18 -24.83 -0.79 -7.21
C TYR A 18 -25.60 0.45 -6.79
N ASP A 19 -24.92 1.31 -6.06
CA ASP A 19 -25.43 2.62 -5.68
C ASP A 19 -25.14 3.63 -6.80
N LYS A 20 -25.68 4.84 -6.68
CA LYS A 20 -25.53 5.88 -7.72
C LYS A 20 -24.05 6.21 -8.02
N GLU A 21 -23.18 6.11 -7.01
CA GLU A 21 -21.73 6.32 -7.17
C GLU A 21 -21.08 5.28 -8.10
N ASP A 22 -21.58 4.05 -8.08
CA ASP A 22 -21.09 2.98 -8.97
C ASP A 22 -21.49 3.25 -10.43
N GLU A 23 -22.66 3.86 -10.66
CA GLU A 23 -23.12 4.25 -12.00
C GLU A 23 -22.24 5.36 -12.59
N GLU A 24 -21.87 6.36 -11.79
CA GLU A 24 -20.94 7.43 -12.19
C GLU A 24 -19.53 6.90 -12.47
N LEU A 25 -19.06 5.92 -11.68
CA LEU A 25 -17.78 5.27 -11.92
C LEU A 25 -17.78 4.48 -13.23
N LEU A 26 -18.85 3.72 -13.50
CA LEU A 26 -19.00 2.96 -14.73
C LEU A 26 -19.08 3.87 -15.96
N GLU A 27 -19.71 5.05 -15.85
CA GLU A 27 -19.71 6.06 -16.91
C GLU A 27 -18.29 6.55 -17.23
N LYS A 28 -17.49 6.86 -16.20
CA LYS A 28 -16.09 7.28 -16.35
C LYS A 28 -15.18 6.20 -16.93
N VAL A 29 -15.44 4.94 -16.60
CA VAL A 29 -14.72 3.80 -17.21
C VAL A 29 -15.10 3.68 -18.69
N ASN A 30 -16.39 3.83 -19.01
CA ASN A 30 -16.87 3.77 -20.39
C ASN A 30 -16.38 4.95 -21.25
N SER A 31 -16.24 6.15 -20.67
CA SER A 31 -15.68 7.33 -21.35
C SER A 31 -14.14 7.32 -21.45
N GLN A 32 -13.48 6.28 -20.92
CA GLN A 32 -12.01 6.16 -20.83
C GLN A 32 -11.34 7.25 -19.98
N GLU A 33 -12.10 7.96 -19.14
CA GLU A 33 -11.54 8.87 -18.13
C GLU A 33 -10.84 8.08 -17.01
N VAL A 34 -11.41 6.92 -16.65
CA VAL A 34 -10.79 5.96 -15.73
C VAL A 34 -10.28 4.77 -16.52
N THR A 35 -8.96 4.67 -16.62
CA THR A 35 -8.23 3.55 -17.24
C THR A 35 -7.33 2.91 -16.19
N GLU A 36 -6.80 1.72 -16.47
CA GLU A 36 -5.82 1.07 -15.60
C GLU A 36 -4.61 1.99 -15.33
N MET A 37 -4.16 2.72 -16.35
CA MET A 37 -3.05 3.66 -16.24
C MET A 37 -3.40 4.84 -15.32
N THR A 38 -4.55 5.49 -15.53
CA THR A 38 -4.94 6.63 -14.69
C THR A 38 -5.22 6.20 -13.24
N PHE A 39 -5.74 4.99 -13.05
CA PHE A 39 -5.92 4.41 -11.73
C PHE A 39 -4.59 4.16 -11.02
N ARG A 40 -3.61 3.59 -11.73
CA ARG A 40 -2.27 3.36 -11.19
C ARG A 40 -1.58 4.67 -10.81
N ASP A 41 -1.68 5.69 -11.65
CA ASP A 41 -1.09 7.00 -11.40
C ASP A 41 -1.75 7.68 -10.18
N CYS A 42 -3.09 7.63 -10.10
CA CYS A 42 -3.85 8.18 -8.99
C CYS A 42 -3.52 7.48 -7.66
N LEU A 43 -3.38 6.14 -7.69
CA LEU A 43 -2.99 5.37 -6.51
C LEU A 43 -1.56 5.72 -6.06
N THR A 44 -0.64 5.87 -7.00
CA THR A 44 0.75 6.25 -6.71
C THR A 44 0.81 7.63 -6.05
N GLN A 45 0.12 8.61 -6.63
CA GLN A 45 0.01 9.97 -6.08
C GLN A 45 -0.61 9.96 -4.68
N HIS A 46 -1.65 9.16 -4.46
CA HIS A 46 -2.30 9.09 -3.15
C HIS A 46 -1.35 8.54 -2.07
N VAL A 47 -0.58 7.49 -2.38
CA VAL A 47 0.42 6.93 -1.46
C VAL A 47 1.50 7.96 -1.15
N GLU A 48 2.04 8.64 -2.16
CA GLU A 48 3.04 9.71 -1.97
C GLU A 48 2.51 10.86 -1.11
N GLN A 49 1.24 11.26 -1.31
CA GLN A 49 0.61 12.31 -0.53
C GLN A 49 0.45 11.89 0.94
N VAL A 50 0.01 10.66 1.21
CA VAL A 50 -0.12 10.14 2.58
C VAL A 50 1.23 10.12 3.30
N ASP A 51 2.31 9.73 2.61
CA ASP A 51 3.66 9.76 3.16
C ASP A 51 4.12 11.18 3.49
N TYR A 52 3.80 12.15 2.62
CA TYR A 52 4.15 13.55 2.83
C TYR A 52 3.36 14.20 3.99
N GLU A 53 2.07 13.94 4.08
CA GLU A 53 1.21 14.41 5.18
C GLU A 53 1.67 13.84 6.52
N MET A 54 2.01 12.54 6.56
CA MET A 54 2.56 11.91 7.77
C MET A 54 3.90 12.52 8.18
N ALA A 55 4.78 12.83 7.22
CA ALA A 55 6.06 13.49 7.48
C ALA A 55 5.87 14.91 8.02
N LEU A 56 4.92 15.68 7.47
CA LEU A 56 4.58 17.02 7.94
C LEU A 56 4.01 16.99 9.37
N ASP A 57 3.07 16.09 9.64
CA ASP A 57 2.48 15.93 10.98
C ASP A 57 3.55 15.59 12.01
N TYR A 58 4.51 14.73 11.66
CA TYR A 58 5.64 14.41 12.53
C TYR A 58 6.54 15.63 12.78
N ALA A 59 6.87 16.42 11.75
CA ALA A 59 7.67 17.63 11.90
C ALA A 59 6.99 18.68 12.77
N MET A 60 5.67 18.86 12.59
CA MET A 60 4.86 19.80 13.38
C MET A 60 4.77 19.38 14.86
N GLN A 61 4.61 18.10 15.15
CA GLN A 61 4.48 17.59 16.52
C GLN A 61 5.83 17.48 17.26
N SER A 62 6.91 17.16 16.54
CA SER A 62 8.24 17.01 17.15
C SER A 62 8.93 18.34 17.41
N GLY A 63 8.52 19.43 16.75
CA GLY A 63 9.19 20.73 16.83
C GLY A 63 10.60 20.72 16.25
N VAL A 64 10.97 19.65 15.53
CA VAL A 64 12.30 19.45 14.95
C VAL A 64 12.22 19.71 13.45
N SER A 65 12.90 20.75 12.98
CA SER A 65 13.32 20.83 11.59
C SER A 65 14.51 19.87 11.42
N GLU A 66 14.25 18.60 11.08
CA GLU A 66 15.36 17.70 10.74
C GLU A 66 15.93 18.16 9.40
N GLU A 67 17.10 18.80 9.42
CA GLU A 67 17.93 18.88 8.22
C GLU A 67 18.15 17.44 7.70
N PRO A 68 18.21 17.23 6.37
CA PRO A 68 18.37 15.90 5.80
C PRO A 68 19.58 15.22 6.44
N ARG A 69 19.34 14.18 7.24
CA ARG A 69 20.42 13.45 7.89
C ARG A 69 21.34 12.91 6.80
N GLU A 70 22.59 13.38 6.78
CA GLU A 70 23.60 12.92 5.84
C GLU A 70 23.64 11.39 5.85
N ALA A 71 23.77 10.77 4.68
CA ALA A 71 23.86 9.32 4.57
C ALA A 71 25.02 8.83 5.45
N ILE A 72 24.68 8.17 6.56
CA ILE A 72 25.67 7.61 7.48
C ILE A 72 26.24 6.37 6.80
N TYR A 73 27.41 6.52 6.20
CA TYR A 73 28.16 5.38 5.67
C TYR A 73 28.88 4.70 6.83
N LEU A 74 28.50 3.45 7.11
CA LEU A 74 29.28 2.59 7.99
C LEU A 74 30.62 2.31 7.31
N ASN A 75 31.72 2.63 7.98
CA ASN A 75 33.04 2.25 7.52
C ASN A 75 33.12 0.72 7.41
N SER A 76 33.64 0.22 6.29
CA SER A 76 33.98 -1.20 6.15
C SER A 76 34.93 -1.58 7.28
N LEU A 77 34.67 -2.69 7.95
CA LEU A 77 35.52 -3.22 9.01
C LEU A 77 36.78 -3.81 8.37
N GLU A 78 37.67 -2.96 7.86
CA GLU A 78 38.93 -3.36 7.23
C GLU A 78 39.94 -3.81 8.30
N GLY A 79 39.94 -5.12 8.55
CA GLY A 79 40.93 -5.78 9.39
C GLY A 79 40.78 -7.31 9.31
N SER A 80 41.89 -8.04 9.40
CA SER A 80 41.85 -9.50 9.55
C SER A 80 41.49 -9.85 11.00
N TYR A 81 40.22 -9.71 11.35
CA TYR A 81 39.77 -10.05 12.70
C TYR A 81 39.66 -11.56 12.88
N LYS A 82 40.09 -12.05 14.05
CA LYS A 82 39.83 -13.44 14.42
C LYS A 82 38.39 -13.49 14.92
N PHE A 83 37.51 -14.08 14.13
CA PHE A 83 36.11 -14.24 14.49
C PHE A 83 35.75 -15.71 14.69
N VAL A 84 34.71 -15.92 15.50
CA VAL A 84 34.06 -17.21 15.67
C VAL A 84 32.62 -17.05 15.21
N ASP A 85 32.21 -17.88 14.25
CA ASP A 85 30.84 -17.90 13.74
C ASP A 85 30.04 -19.00 14.45
N LEU A 86 28.86 -18.64 14.93
CA LEU A 86 27.87 -19.56 15.47
C LEU A 86 26.68 -19.58 14.52
N GLN A 87 26.55 -20.69 13.78
CA GLN A 87 25.58 -20.84 12.70
C GLN A 87 24.40 -21.71 13.13
N SER A 88 23.20 -21.25 12.82
CA SER A 88 21.92 -21.94 12.93
C SER A 88 21.16 -21.76 11.62
N PRO A 89 20.25 -22.65 11.22
CA PRO A 89 19.43 -22.47 10.01
C PRO A 89 18.61 -21.17 10.00
N VAL A 90 18.41 -20.55 11.15
CA VAL A 90 17.58 -19.35 11.33
C VAL A 90 18.42 -18.09 11.57
N PHE A 91 19.67 -18.23 12.03
CA PHE A 91 20.54 -17.09 12.34
C PHE A 91 22.02 -17.43 12.26
N VAL A 92 22.83 -16.40 12.05
CA VAL A 92 24.28 -16.46 12.18
C VAL A 92 24.73 -15.36 13.13
N PHE A 93 25.44 -15.72 14.19
CA PHE A 93 26.12 -14.77 15.06
C PHE A 93 27.62 -14.83 14.78
N ARG A 94 28.20 -13.67 14.48
CA ARG A 94 29.64 -13.50 14.32
C ARG A 94 30.20 -12.77 15.53
N PHE A 95 31.04 -13.46 16.30
CA PHE A 95 31.78 -12.84 17.39
C PHE A 95 33.16 -12.44 16.91
N VAL A 96 33.48 -11.15 16.98
CA VAL A 96 34.76 -10.58 16.53
C VAL A 96 35.61 -10.24 17.77
N HIS A 97 36.85 -10.73 17.84
CA HIS A 97 37.84 -10.42 18.88
C HIS A 97 39.01 -9.60 18.29
#